data_AF-A0A963JLK3-F1
#
_entry.id   AF-A0A963JLK3-F1
#
_cell.length_a   1.000
_cell.length_b   1.000
_cell.length_c   1.000
_cell.angle_alpha   90.00
_cell.angle_beta   90.00
_cell.angle_gamma   90.00
#
_symmetry.space_group_name_H-M   'P 1'
#
loop_
_entity.id
_entity.type
_entity.pdbx_description
1 polymer ?
#
loop_
_entity_poly.entity_id
_entity_poly.type
_entity_poly.pdbx_seq_one_letter_code
_entity_poly.pdbx_strand_id
1 'polypeptide(L)'
;MSNIAGKAYAMNVITPIRWYMTWINRLIFKIALNNPSTLKGLITLSLIHYARWVIIPREGFPRLDPSQPKEELNYSYMLFFSNFNGSWDQYVDSFTFAIPSGLDLFWKWNIRYPKSVPLTPFHDYIR
;
A
#
# COMPACT_ATOMS: atom_id res chain seq x y z
N MET A 1 -11.35 21.24 4.69
CA MET A 1 -10.87 21.39 3.29
C MET A 1 -12.05 21.13 2.37
N SER A 2 -12.48 22.09 1.55
CA SER A 2 -13.67 21.96 0.72
C SER A 2 -13.44 20.98 -0.44
N ASN A 3 -14.40 20.09 -0.67
CA ASN A 3 -14.41 19.12 -1.75
C ASN A 3 -14.47 19.85 -3.11
N ILE A 4 -13.45 19.68 -3.97
CA ILE A 4 -13.54 20.04 -5.39
C ILE A 4 -13.73 18.72 -6.13
N ALA A 5 -14.99 18.40 -6.44
CA ALA A 5 -15.40 17.22 -7.20
C ALA A 5 -14.72 17.21 -8.58
N GLY A 6 -13.57 16.54 -8.68
CA GLY A 6 -12.75 16.46 -9.89
C GLY A 6 -11.24 16.66 -9.66
N LYS A 7 -10.82 17.14 -8.48
CA LYS A 7 -9.39 17.25 -8.15
C LYS A 7 -8.84 15.92 -7.66
N ALA A 8 -7.89 15.37 -8.42
CA ALA A 8 -7.15 14.18 -8.08
C ALA A 8 -5.89 14.52 -7.26
N TYR A 9 -5.60 13.72 -6.24
CA TYR A 9 -4.44 13.84 -5.37
C TYR A 9 -3.55 12.61 -5.53
N ALA A 10 -2.25 12.84 -5.69
CA ALA A 10 -1.24 11.80 -5.71
C ALA A 10 -0.62 11.63 -4.32
N MET A 11 -0.45 10.38 -3.89
CA MET A 11 0.27 10.02 -2.67
C MET A 11 1.35 8.98 -2.98
N ASN A 12 2.53 9.21 -2.40
CA ASN A 12 3.63 8.25 -2.38
C ASN A 12 3.98 7.91 -0.94
N VAL A 13 4.04 6.63 -0.62
CA VAL A 13 4.44 6.12 0.69
C VAL A 13 5.65 5.23 0.50
N ILE A 14 6.69 5.46 1.29
CA ILE A 14 7.90 4.65 1.31
C ILE A 14 8.02 4.04 2.70
N THR A 15 7.96 2.72 2.80
CA THR A 15 8.06 2.01 4.07
C THR A 15 9.16 0.94 4.04
N PRO A 16 10.02 0.88 5.07
CA PRO A 16 11.06 -0.12 5.14
C PRO A 16 10.49 -1.48 5.56
N ILE A 17 10.95 -2.54 4.90
CA ILE A 17 10.68 -3.94 5.19
C ILE A 17 11.99 -4.58 5.68
N ARG A 18 11.91 -5.42 6.71
CA ARG A 18 13.06 -6.28 7.07
C ARG A 18 13.46 -7.09 5.84
N TRP A 19 14.74 -7.03 5.43
CA TRP A 19 15.19 -7.61 4.16
C TRP A 19 14.85 -9.11 4.05
N TYR A 20 14.96 -9.86 5.16
CA TYR A 20 14.61 -11.29 5.22
C TYR A 20 13.10 -11.59 5.19
N MET A 21 12.23 -10.58 5.33
CA MET A 21 10.77 -10.70 5.19
C MET A 21 10.26 -10.27 3.80
N THR A 22 11.15 -9.79 2.94
CA THR A 22 10.82 -9.32 1.58
C THR A 22 10.19 -10.43 0.73
N TRP A 23 10.68 -11.66 0.84
CA TRP A 23 10.18 -12.79 0.06
C TRP A 23 8.73 -13.15 0.43
N ILE A 24 8.36 -13.02 1.71
CA ILE A 24 6.97 -13.24 2.17
C ILE A 24 6.04 -12.23 1.50
N ASN A 25 6.43 -10.95 1.49
CA ASN A 25 5.65 -9.91 0.81
C ASN A 25 5.50 -10.21 -0.68
N ARG A 26 6.59 -10.59 -1.36
CA ARG A 26 6.54 -10.97 -2.78
C ARG A 26 5.59 -12.14 -3.04
N LEU A 27 5.58 -13.15 -2.17
CA LEU A 27 4.65 -14.28 -2.27
C LEU A 27 3.20 -13.83 -2.08
N ILE A 28 2.94 -13.00 -1.07
CA ILE A 28 1.63 -12.39 -0.83
C ILE A 28 1.13 -11.64 -2.07
N PHE A 29 1.96 -10.76 -2.66
CA PHE A 29 1.60 -10.02 -3.87
C PHE A 29 1.35 -10.95 -5.06
N LYS A 30 2.17 -12.00 -5.24
CA LYS A 30 1.97 -12.99 -6.31
C LYS A 30 0.63 -13.71 -6.16
N ILE A 31 0.25 -14.10 -4.94
CA ILE A 31 -1.02 -14.76 -4.65
C ILE A 31 -2.19 -13.79 -4.87
N ALA A 32 -2.09 -12.55 -4.37
CA ALA A 32 -3.13 -11.54 -4.51
C ALA A 32 -3.40 -11.18 -5.98
N LEU A 33 -2.34 -11.02 -6.79
CA LEU A 33 -2.46 -10.76 -8.23
C LEU A 33 -3.14 -11.92 -8.98
N ASN A 34 -2.94 -13.16 -8.53
CA ASN A 34 -3.56 -14.34 -9.13
C ASN A 34 -4.99 -14.60 -8.62
N ASN A 35 -5.45 -13.88 -7.58
CA ASN A 35 -6.80 -14.03 -7.03
C ASN A 35 -7.54 -12.68 -7.05
N PRO A 36 -8.25 -12.36 -8.15
CA PRO A 36 -8.93 -11.07 -8.35
C PRO A 36 -9.94 -10.71 -7.26
N SER A 37 -10.48 -11.70 -6.52
CA SER A 37 -11.42 -11.45 -5.42
C SER A 37 -10.80 -10.64 -4.28
N THR A 38 -9.49 -10.77 -4.06
CA THR A 38 -8.74 -10.03 -3.03
C THR A 38 -8.64 -8.53 -3.31
N LEU A 39 -8.81 -8.13 -4.58
CA LEU A 39 -8.74 -6.74 -5.04
C LEU A 39 -10.12 -6.18 -5.38
N LYS A 40 -11.19 -6.99 -5.29
CA LYS A 40 -12.54 -6.59 -5.73
C LYS A 40 -13.08 -5.39 -4.94
N GLY A 41 -12.74 -5.28 -3.66
CA GLY A 41 -13.09 -4.13 -2.82
C GLY A 41 -12.48 -2.81 -3.30
N LEU A 42 -11.26 -2.84 -3.85
CA LEU A 42 -10.63 -1.66 -4.46
C LEU A 42 -11.34 -1.20 -5.73
N ILE A 43 -11.79 -2.15 -6.56
CA ILE A 43 -12.44 -1.88 -7.85
C ILE A 43 -13.80 -1.20 -7.64
N THR A 44 -14.48 -1.51 -6.54
CA THR A 44 -15.79 -0.92 -6.22
C THR A 44 -15.73 0.51 -5.68
N LEU A 45 -14.55 1.02 -5.31
CA LEU A 45 -14.37 2.40 -4.92
C LEU A 45 -14.05 3.26 -6.14
N SER A 46 -15.04 3.98 -6.65
CA SER A 46 -14.87 4.97 -7.73
C SER A 46 -13.94 6.15 -7.39
N LEU A 47 -13.49 6.22 -6.13
CA LEU A 47 -12.62 7.28 -5.61
C LEU A 47 -11.13 7.05 -5.95
N ILE A 48 -10.68 5.81 -6.10
CA ILE A 48 -9.27 5.46 -6.34
C ILE A 48 -9.08 5.14 -7.83
N HIS A 49 -8.29 5.96 -8.52
CA HIS A 49 -8.04 5.82 -9.97
C HIS A 49 -6.83 4.93 -10.24
N TYR A 50 -5.88 4.92 -9.31
CA TYR A 50 -4.65 4.17 -9.44
C TYR A 50 -4.11 3.81 -8.07
N ALA A 51 -3.63 2.57 -7.93
CA ALA A 51 -2.92 2.10 -6.76
C ALA A 51 -1.84 1.10 -7.21
N ARG A 52 -0.59 1.29 -6.79
CA ARG A 52 0.52 0.39 -7.14
C ARG A 52 1.49 0.22 -6.00
N TRP A 53 1.86 -1.04 -5.79
CA TRP A 53 2.94 -1.44 -4.90
C TRP A 53 4.16 -1.85 -5.70
N VAL A 54 5.33 -1.44 -5.23
CA VAL A 54 6.64 -1.84 -5.75
C VAL A 54 7.52 -2.20 -4.58
N ILE A 55 8.20 -3.35 -4.66
CA ILE A 55 9.18 -3.76 -3.66
C ILE A 55 10.56 -3.71 -4.29
N ILE A 56 11.41 -2.82 -3.77
CA ILE A 56 12.82 -2.73 -4.14
C ILE A 56 13.63 -3.49 -3.08
N PRO A 57 14.29 -4.61 -3.43
CA PRO A 57 15.16 -5.30 -2.49
C PRO A 57 16.37 -4.42 -2.18
N ARG A 58 16.97 -4.59 -1.00
CA ARG A 58 18.14 -3.80 -0.56
C ARG A 58 19.30 -3.74 -1.56
N GLU A 59 19.44 -4.76 -2.42
CA GLU A 59 20.51 -4.88 -3.43
C GLU A 59 20.03 -4.55 -4.85
N GLY A 60 18.77 -4.12 -4.99
CA GLY A 60 18.12 -3.85 -6.29
C GLY A 60 17.99 -2.38 -6.63
N PHE A 61 18.61 -1.49 -5.87
CA PHE A 61 18.70 -0.08 -6.25
C PHE A 61 19.58 0.06 -7.50
N PRO A 62 19.17 0.91 -8.47
CA PRO A 62 19.86 1.00 -9.74
C PRO A 62 21.27 1.58 -9.55
N ARG A 63 22.24 0.94 -10.19
CA ARG A 63 23.61 1.45 -10.35
C ARG A 63 23.81 1.73 -11.83
N LEU A 64 23.85 3.00 -12.21
CA LEU A 64 23.92 3.42 -13.60
C LEU A 64 25.35 3.42 -14.14
N ASP A 65 26.35 3.47 -13.26
CA ASP A 65 27.76 3.49 -13.63
C ASP A 65 28.62 2.66 -12.63
N PRO A 66 29.63 1.90 -13.08
CA PRO A 66 30.56 1.18 -12.19
C PRO A 66 31.38 2.06 -11.25
N SER A 67 31.51 3.36 -11.51
CA SER A 67 32.17 4.31 -10.60
C SER A 67 31.29 4.70 -9.41
N GLN A 68 29.97 4.48 -9.48
CA GLN A 68 29.06 4.81 -8.39
C GLN A 68 29.26 3.83 -7.21
N PRO A 69 29.32 4.34 -5.96
CA PRO A 69 29.37 3.49 -4.77
C PRO A 69 28.09 2.66 -4.66
N LYS A 70 28.22 1.42 -4.18
CA LYS A 70 27.06 0.59 -3.89
C LYS A 70 26.42 1.04 -2.59
N GLU A 71 25.09 1.14 -2.57
CA GLU A 71 24.34 1.44 -1.35
C GLU A 71 24.41 0.26 -0.36
N GLU A 72 24.62 0.56 0.91
CA GLU A 72 24.58 -0.41 2.01
C GLU A 72 23.28 -0.25 2.80
N LEU A 73 22.22 -0.89 2.31
CA LEU A 73 20.88 -0.77 2.88
C LEU A 73 20.57 -1.92 3.85
N ASN A 74 20.09 -1.56 5.05
CA ASN A 74 19.64 -2.51 6.06
C ASN A 74 18.26 -3.11 5.78
N TYR A 75 17.49 -2.49 4.88
CA TYR A 75 16.09 -2.81 4.61
C TYR A 75 15.84 -2.93 3.11
N SER A 76 14.80 -3.69 2.77
CA SER A 76 14.13 -3.53 1.49
C SER A 76 13.07 -2.44 1.61
N TYR A 77 12.63 -1.86 0.51
CA TYR A 77 11.68 -0.75 0.53
C TYR A 77 10.42 -1.12 -0.24
N MET A 78 9.27 -0.91 0.41
CA MET A 78 7.98 -0.91 -0.25
C MET A 78 7.63 0.53 -0.63
N LEU A 79 7.35 0.73 -1.92
CA LEU A 79 6.81 1.98 -2.43
C LEU A 79 5.35 1.73 -2.78
N PHE A 80 4.48 2.57 -2.26
CA PHE A 80 3.07 2.58 -2.59
C PHE A 80 2.69 3.91 -3.20
N PHE A 81 2.09 3.85 -4.39
CA PHE A 81 1.63 4.98 -5.17
C PHE A 81 0.12 4.91 -5.28
N SER A 82 -0.58 6.00 -5.00
CA SER A 82 -2.03 6.09 -5.13
C SER A 82 -2.47 7.42 -5.71
N ASN A 83 -3.50 7.39 -6.56
CA ASN A 83 -4.16 8.58 -7.08
C ASN A 83 -5.67 8.51 -6.81
N PHE A 84 -6.22 9.51 -6.12
CA PHE A 84 -7.59 9.48 -5.63
C PHE A 84 -8.27 10.85 -5.65
N ASN A 85 -9.61 10.86 -5.66
CA ASN A 85 -10.40 12.09 -5.52
C ASN A 85 -10.81 12.33 -4.06
N GLY A 86 -11.08 13.58 -3.70
CA GLY A 86 -11.59 13.93 -2.37
C GLY A 86 -10.50 14.22 -1.35
N SER A 87 -10.89 14.27 -0.08
CA SER A 87 -9.97 14.59 1.03
C SER A 87 -9.15 13.39 1.48
N TRP A 88 -8.07 13.65 2.22
CA TRP A 88 -7.23 12.63 2.82
C TRP A 88 -8.04 11.67 3.73
N ASP A 89 -8.88 12.22 4.60
CA ASP A 89 -9.67 11.42 5.54
C ASP A 89 -10.64 10.49 4.81
N GLN A 90 -11.34 11.01 3.79
CA GLN A 90 -12.21 10.21 2.93
C GLN A 90 -11.47 9.07 2.21
N TYR A 91 -10.22 9.33 1.80
CA TYR A 91 -9.39 8.30 1.19
C TYR A 91 -9.02 7.21 2.19
N VAL A 92 -8.54 7.57 3.38
CA VAL A 92 -8.17 6.62 4.44
C VAL A 92 -9.36 5.76 4.85
N ASP A 93 -10.53 6.38 5.05
CA ASP A 93 -11.76 5.68 5.39
C ASP A 93 -12.15 4.71 4.29
N SER A 94 -12.19 5.18 3.04
CA SER A 94 -12.50 4.34 1.87
C SER A 94 -11.55 3.15 1.78
N PHE A 95 -10.25 3.39 1.92
CA PHE A 95 -9.22 2.33 1.87
C PHE A 95 -9.41 1.29 2.98
N THR A 96 -9.75 1.75 4.19
CA THR A 96 -10.03 0.89 5.35
C THR A 96 -11.30 0.06 5.14
N PHE A 97 -12.35 0.63 4.53
CA PHE A 97 -13.60 -0.08 4.22
C PHE A 97 -13.47 -1.10 3.10
N ALA A 98 -12.78 -0.75 2.01
CA ALA A 98 -12.66 -1.63 0.86
C ALA A 98 -11.73 -2.81 1.08
N ILE A 99 -10.72 -2.65 1.94
CA ILE A 99 -9.74 -3.71 2.20
C ILE A 99 -9.31 -3.75 3.68
N PRO A 100 -10.23 -4.07 4.61
CA PRO A 100 -9.91 -4.06 6.03
C PRO A 100 -8.73 -4.99 6.37
N SER A 101 -8.68 -6.16 5.71
CA SER A 101 -7.67 -7.20 5.92
C SER A 101 -6.47 -7.14 4.96
N GLY A 102 -6.62 -6.54 3.78
CA GLY A 102 -5.53 -6.54 2.79
C GLY A 102 -4.50 -5.42 3.02
N LEU A 103 -4.85 -4.31 3.68
CA LEU A 103 -3.85 -3.35 4.16
C LEU A 103 -2.86 -4.04 5.11
N ASP A 104 -3.38 -4.78 6.08
CA ASP A 104 -2.56 -5.60 6.96
C ASP A 104 -1.78 -6.67 6.19
N LEU A 105 -2.41 -7.31 5.21
CA LEU A 105 -1.74 -8.31 4.37
C LEU A 105 -0.49 -7.75 3.68
N PHE A 106 -0.54 -6.51 3.18
CA PHE A 106 0.59 -5.87 2.49
C PHE A 106 1.58 -5.17 3.42
N TRP A 107 1.13 -4.59 4.54
CA TRP A 107 2.01 -3.79 5.41
C TRP A 107 2.47 -4.46 6.71
N LYS A 108 1.89 -5.60 7.13
CA LYS A 108 2.20 -6.27 8.42
C LYS A 108 3.70 -6.47 8.70
N TRP A 109 4.51 -6.65 7.67
CA TRP A 109 5.95 -6.91 7.79
C TRP A 109 6.83 -5.67 7.62
N ASN A 110 6.22 -4.49 7.44
CA ASN A 110 6.92 -3.22 7.41
C ASN A 110 7.27 -2.79 8.84
N ILE A 111 8.39 -2.12 9.00
CA ILE A 111 8.85 -1.64 10.30
C ILE A 111 7.84 -0.63 10.86
N ARG A 112 7.45 -0.81 12.13
CA ARG A 112 6.54 0.07 12.89
C ARG A 112 5.13 0.20 12.30
N TYR A 113 4.70 -0.71 11.42
CA TYR A 113 3.32 -0.71 10.97
C TYR A 113 2.37 -1.01 12.16
N PRO A 114 1.45 -0.09 12.51
CA PRO A 114 0.65 -0.19 13.74
C PRO A 114 -0.53 -1.17 13.65
N LYS A 115 -0.71 -1.85 12.50
CA LYS A 115 -1.93 -2.58 12.08
C LYS A 115 -3.10 -1.64 11.75
N SER A 116 -3.97 -2.07 10.83
CA SER A 116 -5.19 -1.33 10.50
C SER A 116 -6.16 -1.41 11.67
N VAL A 117 -6.87 -0.31 11.95
CA VAL A 117 -7.97 -0.32 12.91
C VAL A 117 -9.22 -0.78 12.16
N PRO A 118 -9.83 -1.92 12.50
CA PRO A 118 -11.01 -2.39 11.79
C PRO A 118 -12.22 -1.50 12.12
N LEU A 119 -12.82 -0.88 11.10
CA LEU A 119 -14.10 -0.15 11.20
C LEU A 119 -15.32 -1.09 11.25
N THR A 120 -15.11 -2.38 10.96
CA THR A 120 -16.15 -3.42 10.83
C THR A 120 -17.04 -3.60 12.06
N PRO A 121 -16.54 -3.66 13.31
CA PRO A 121 -17.37 -3.92 14.49
C PRO A 121 -18.44 -2.84 14.74
N PHE A 122 -18.13 -1.59 14.45
CA PHE A 122 -19.06 -0.47 14.62
C PHE A 122 -20.14 -0.46 13.53
N HIS A 123 -19.75 -0.77 12.29
CA HIS A 123 -20.68 -0.85 11.17
C HIS A 123 -21.67 -2.02 11.32
N ASP A 124 -21.22 -3.18 11.81
CA ASP A 124 -22.10 -4.33 12.09
C ASP A 124 -23.04 -4.08 13.29
N TYR A 125 -22.68 -3.18 14.20
CA TYR A 125 -23.50 -2.79 15.35
C TYR A 125 -24.66 -1.83 15.00
N ILE A 126 -24.46 -0.93 14.02
CA ILE A 126 -25.46 0.09 13.62
C ILE A 126 -26.43 -0.43 12.53
N ARG A 127 -26.21 -1.64 12.04
CA ARG A 127 -26.99 -2.22 10.94
C ARG A 127 -28.38 -2.71 11.36
#